data_AF-R1H881-F1
#
_entry.id   AF-R1H881-F1
#
_cell.length_a   1.000
_cell.length_b   1.000
_cell.length_c   1.000
_cell.angle_alpha   90.00
_cell.angle_beta   90.00
_cell.angle_gamma   90.00
#
_symmetry.space_group_name_H-M   'P 1'
#
loop_
_entity.id
_entity.type
_entity.pdbx_description
1 polymer ?
#
loop_
_entity_poly.entity_id
_entity_poly.type
_entity_poly.pdbx_seq_one_letter_code
_entity_poly.pdbx_strand_id
1 'polypeptide(L)'
;MEPFLVHIRCDTDGYTHAITEDEFAAGRHEGRFRAVCGHEVLAAPMIEEPGRFDPECREVLREGAAPSVPTQERRRLRWRTRR
;
A
#
# COMPACT_ATOMS: atom_id res chain seq x y z
N MET A 1 -9.71 -11.07 1.56
CA MET A 1 -10.17 -9.68 1.71
C MET A 1 -8.90 -8.85 1.68
N GLU A 2 -8.78 -7.89 0.77
CA GLU A 2 -7.59 -7.04 0.75
C GLU A 2 -7.62 -6.12 1.98
N PRO A 3 -6.48 -5.93 2.67
CA PRO A 3 -6.45 -5.07 3.86
C PRO A 3 -6.78 -3.62 3.46
N PHE A 4 -7.66 -2.97 4.22
CA PHE A 4 -7.90 -1.55 4.07
C PHE A 4 -6.71 -0.76 4.65
N LEU A 5 -6.20 0.19 3.88
CA LEU A 5 -5.04 1.01 4.26
C LEU A 5 -5.45 2.47 4.35
N VAL A 6 -5.02 3.12 5.42
CA VAL A 6 -5.12 4.57 5.59
C VAL A 6 -3.77 5.18 5.21
N HIS A 7 -3.79 6.22 4.38
CA HIS A 7 -2.59 6.93 3.95
C HIS A 7 -2.49 8.26 4.68
N ILE A 8 -1.41 8.47 5.45
CA ILE A 8 -1.23 9.67 6.27
C ILE A 8 0.14 10.28 5.97
N ARG A 9 0.17 11.59 5.71
CA ARG A 9 1.41 12.36 5.62
C ARG A 9 2.00 12.53 7.02
N CYS A 10 3.27 12.18 7.18
CA CYS A 10 4.02 12.44 8.40
C CYS A 10 4.52 13.89 8.41
N ASP A 11 4.28 14.59 9.51
CA ASP A 11 4.71 15.97 9.73
C ASP A 11 6.25 16.08 9.82
N THR A 12 6.90 15.01 10.30
CA THR A 12 8.34 14.98 10.56
C THR A 12 9.18 14.77 9.30
N ASP A 13 8.76 13.87 8.40
CA ASP A 13 9.54 13.50 7.21
C ASP A 13 8.90 13.97 5.88
N GLY A 14 7.65 14.42 5.91
CA GLY A 14 6.90 14.91 4.75
C GLY A 14 6.44 13.83 3.77
N TYR A 15 6.69 12.54 4.04
CA TYR A 15 6.22 11.41 3.25
C TYR A 15 4.82 10.97 3.68
N THR A 16 4.08 10.39 2.74
CA THR A 16 2.81 9.71 2.99
C THR A 16 3.08 8.23 3.23
N HIS A 17 2.69 7.75 4.41
CA HIS A 17 2.87 6.38 4.86
C HIS A 17 1.56 5.61 4.86
N ALA A 18 1.64 4.29 4.65
CA ALA A 18 0.50 3.39 4.74
C ALA A 18 0.37 2.79 6.14
N ILE A 19 -0.84 2.84 6.69
CA ILE A 19 -1.18 2.40 8.04
C ILE A 19 -2.35 1.42 7.93
N THR A 20 -2.30 0.33 8.69
CA THR A 20 -3.38 -0.66 8.75
C THR A 20 -4.57 -0.12 9.53
N GLU A 21 -5.75 -0.72 9.36
CA GLU A 21 -6.94 -0.32 10.13
C GLU A 21 -6.72 -0.43 11.65
N ASP A 22 -6.08 -1.51 12.11
CA ASP A 22 -5.77 -1.72 13.54
C ASP A 22 -4.85 -0.63 14.10
N GLU A 23 -3.76 -0.32 13.39
CA GLU A 23 -2.81 0.71 13.81
C GLU A 23 -3.42 2.11 13.73
N PHE A 24 -4.29 2.36 12.76
CA PHE A 24 -5.05 3.60 12.68
C PHE A 24 -6.01 3.75 13.87
N ALA A 25 -6.74 2.69 14.21
CA ALA A 25 -7.68 2.69 15.34
C ALA A 25 -6.96 2.88 16.68
N ALA A 26 -5.79 2.25 16.86
CA ALA A 26 -4.97 2.39 18.06
C ALA A 26 -4.44 3.83 18.22
N GLY A 27 -3.92 4.42 17.14
CA GLY A 27 -3.25 5.72 17.15
C GLY A 27 -4.16 6.96 17.19
N ARG A 28 -5.46 6.80 16.91
CA ARG A 28 -6.38 7.92 16.63
C ARG A 28 -6.49 8.97 17.74
N HIS A 29 -6.29 8.59 19.00
CA HIS A 29 -6.43 9.51 20.13
C HIS A 29 -5.17 10.35 20.37
N GLU A 30 -4.01 9.81 20.01
CA GLU A 30 -2.70 10.46 20.19
C GLU A 30 -2.24 11.17 18.91
N GLY A 31 -2.86 10.88 17.76
CA GLY A 31 -2.46 11.41 16.45
C GLY A 31 -1.14 10.83 15.95
N ARG A 32 -0.70 9.71 16.52
CA ARG A 32 0.51 8.98 16.16
C ARG A 32 0.16 7.57 15.73
N PHE A 33 0.74 7.12 14.62
CA PHE A 33 0.36 5.87 13.99
C PHE A 33 1.59 5.06 13.58
N ARG A 34 1.55 3.74 13.73
CA ARG A 34 2.63 2.90 13.21
C ARG A 34 2.33 2.52 11.77
N ALA A 35 3.19 2.94 10.86
CA ALA A 35 3.13 2.58 9.45
C ALA A 35 3.56 1.13 9.22
N VAL A 36 3.21 0.59 8.05
CA VAL A 36 3.64 -0.76 7.62
C VAL A 36 5.15 -0.90 7.46
N CYS A 37 5.88 0.20 7.20
CA CYS A 37 7.34 0.23 7.21
C CYS A 37 7.95 0.28 8.63
N GLY A 38 7.11 0.39 9.67
CA GLY A 38 7.52 0.51 11.08
C GLY A 38 7.77 1.94 11.56
N HIS A 39 7.65 2.95 10.68
CA HIS A 39 7.77 4.36 11.02
C HIS A 39 6.63 4.83 11.94
N GLU A 40 6.94 5.65 12.94
CA GLU A 40 5.92 6.32 13.77
C GLU A 40 5.52 7.64 13.10
N VAL A 41 4.34 7.65 12.50
CA VAL A 41 3.78 8.76 11.74
C VAL A 41 3.08 9.71 12.70
N LEU A 42 3.62 10.92 12.85
CA LEU A 42 2.88 12.05 13.41
C LEU A 42 2.04 12.68 12.29
N ALA A 43 0.71 12.66 12.41
CA ALA A 43 -0.14 13.18 11.33
C ALA A 43 0.10 14.67 11.09
N ALA A 44 0.43 15.01 9.84
CA ALA A 44 0.50 16.39 9.39
C ALA A 44 -0.90 17.05 9.37
N PRO A 45 -0.98 18.39 9.48
CA PRO A 45 -2.24 19.12 9.32
C PRO A 45 -2.92 18.80 7.98
N MET A 46 -4.25 18.63 7.99
CA MET A 46 -5.04 18.31 6.79
C MET A 46 -5.03 19.40 5.70
N ILE A 47 -4.52 20.61 6.01
CA ILE A 47 -4.36 21.70 5.03
C ILE A 47 -3.11 21.52 4.16
N GLU A 48 -2.17 20.69 4.61
CA GLU A 48 -0.95 20.41 3.88
C GLU A 48 -1.25 19.49 2.68
N GLU A 49 -0.51 19.70 1.59
CA GLU A 49 -0.59 18.81 0.43
C GLU A 49 -0.15 17.39 0.81
N PRO A 50 -0.76 16.34 0.22
CA PRO A 50 -0.30 14.97 0.43
C PRO A 50 1.19 14.82 0.11
N GLY A 51 1.92 14.18 1.01
CA GLY A 51 3.34 13.89 0.83
C GLY A 51 3.57 12.88 -0.30
N ARG A 52 4.79 12.81 -0.82
CA ARG A 52 5.19 11.70 -1.71
C ARG A 52 5.02 10.39 -0.95
N PHE A 53 4.55 9.34 -1.62
CA PHE A 53 4.40 8.04 -0.97
C PHE A 53 5.76 7.45 -0.60
N ASP A 54 5.88 6.97 0.64
CA ASP A 54 7.11 6.43 1.19
C ASP A 54 7.59 5.18 0.41
N PRO A 55 8.87 5.11 0.01
CA PRO A 55 9.39 3.97 -0.75
C PRO A 55 9.42 2.67 0.05
N GLU A 56 9.65 2.69 1.37
CA GLU A 56 9.68 1.45 2.16
C GLU A 56 8.28 0.86 2.32
N CYS A 57 7.27 1.71 2.57
CA CYS A 57 5.86 1.30 2.53
C CYS A 57 5.52 0.65 1.18
N ARG A 58 6.03 1.19 0.07
CA ARG A 58 5.76 0.63 -1.26
C ARG A 58 6.35 -0.77 -1.43
N GLU A 59 7.56 -1.00 -0.94
CA GLU A 59 8.21 -2.31 -1.04
C GLU A 59 7.50 -3.34 -0.15
N VAL A 60 7.16 -2.99 1.10
CA VAL A 60 6.39 -3.88 2.00
C VAL A 60 5.05 -4.28 1.37
N LEU A 61 4.33 -3.33 0.77
CA LEU A 61 3.05 -3.62 0.11
C LEU A 61 3.19 -4.45 -1.16
N ARG A 62 4.33 -4.36 -1.87
CA ARG A 62 4.63 -5.20 -3.04
C ARG A 62 4.95 -6.63 -2.64
N GLU A 63 5.69 -6.83 -1.56
CA GLU A 63 6.05 -8.15 -1.04
C GLU A 63 4.84 -8.90 -0.49
N GLY A 64 3.88 -8.18 0.12
CA GLY A 64 2.61 -8.74 0.58
C GLY A 64 1.63 -9.10 -0.54
N ALA A 65 1.75 -8.48 -1.72
CA ALA A 65 0.92 -8.73 -2.88
C ALA A 65 1.55 -9.83 -3.75
N ALA A 66 1.43 -11.10 -3.35
CA ALA A 66 1.73 -12.19 -4.27
C ALA A 66 0.80 -12.07 -5.50
N PRO A 67 1.32 -11.85 -6.72
CA PRO A 67 0.46 -11.73 -7.89
C PRO A 67 -0.07 -13.12 -8.25
N SER A 68 -1.29 -13.45 -7.82
CA SER A 68 -2.05 -14.55 -8.41
C SER A 68 -2.66 -14.10 -9.75
N VAL A 69 -1.86 -13.50 -10.63
CA VAL A 69 -2.31 -13.33 -12.01
C VAL A 69 -2.18 -14.71 -12.64
N PRO A 70 -3.27 -15.39 -13.02
CA PRO A 70 -3.15 -16.65 -13.70
C PRO A 70 -2.38 -16.36 -14.99
N THR A 71 -1.19 -16.94 -15.15
CA THR A 71 -0.50 -16.96 -16.43
C THR A 71 -1.48 -17.56 -17.43
N GLN A 72 -2.09 -16.71 -18.25
CA GLN A 72 -2.89 -17.16 -19.39
C GLN A 72 -1.89 -17.85 -20.31
N GLU A 73 -1.78 -19.17 -20.16
CA GLU A 73 -1.08 -20.00 -21.12
C GLU A 73 -1.74 -19.72 -22.46
N ARG A 74 -1.01 -19.01 -23.33
CA ARG A 74 -1.49 -18.68 -24.67
C ARG A 74 -1.72 -20.01 -25.36
N ARG A 75 -2.94 -20.52 -25.23
CA ARG A 75 -3.44 -21.70 -25.92
C ARG A 75 -3.27 -21.36 -27.38
N ARG A 76 -2.16 -21.83 -27.97
CA ARG A 76 -1.95 -21.80 -29.41
C ARG A 76 -3.09 -22.63 -29.95
N LEU A 77 -4.19 -21.97 -30.26
CA LEU A 77 -5.29 -22.57 -30.96
C LEU A 77 -4.68 -23.00 -32.29
N ARG A 78 -4.45 -24.31 -32.39
CA ARG A 78 -4.22 -25.01 -33.65
C ARG A 78 -5.50 -24.89 -34.47
N TRP A 79 -5.82 -23.68 -34.92
CA TRP A 79 -6.83 -23.46 -35.94
C TRP A 79 -6.21 -23.98 -37.24
N ARG A 80 -6.65 -25.18 -37.63
CA ARG A 80 -7.07 -25.60 -38.98
C ARG A 80 -6.05 -25.36 -40.12
N THR A 81 -5.78 -26.27 -41.05
CA THR A 81 -6.62 -27.32 -41.62
C THR A 81 -5.76 -28.18 -42.56
N ARG A 82 -6.15 -29.46 -42.67
CA ARG A 82 -6.00 -30.35 -43.82
C ARG A 82 -5.61 -29.66 -45.15
N ARG A 83 -4.56 -30.16 -45.78
CA ARG A 83 -4.50 -30.42 -47.23
C ARG A 83 -3.87 -31.78 -47.43
#